data_AF-A0A2W4S847-F1
#
_entry.id   AF-A0A2W4S847-F1
#
_cell.length_a   1.000
_cell.length_b   1.000
_cell.length_c   1.000
_cell.angle_alpha   90.00
_cell.angle_beta   90.00
_cell.angle_gamma   90.00
#
_symmetry.space_group_name_H-M   'P 1'
#
loop_
_entity.id
_entity.type
_entity.pdbx_description
1 polymer ?
#
loop_
_entity_poly.entity_id
_entity_poly.type
_entity_poly.pdbx_seq_one_letter_code
_entity_poly.pdbx_strand_id
1 'polypeptide(L)' 'MTLWLRLLLALALALLFAAAAGHDWAGPGTLLRAITGDGSLQSRLLAVWRFPRVLAAGLVGALLGLGGAIFQGVFRNPLA' A
#
# COMPACT_ATOMS: atom_id res chain seq x y z
N MET A 1 -21.28 7.25 -5.03
CA MET A 1 -19.99 7.97 -4.94
C MET A 1 -19.33 7.84 -3.56
N THR A 2 -20.10 7.87 -2.46
CA THR A 2 -19.59 7.72 -1.08
C THR A 2 -18.86 6.38 -0.82
N LEU A 3 -19.32 5.26 -1.41
CA LEU A 3 -18.66 3.96 -1.25
C LEU A 3 -17.22 3.95 -1.78
N TRP A 4 -17.00 4.46 -2.99
CA TRP A 4 -15.67 4.55 -3.59
C TRP A 4 -14.71 5.37 -2.73
N LEU A 5 -15.19 6.50 -2.19
CA LEU A 5 -14.40 7.32 -1.26
C LEU A 5 -14.02 6.55 0.01
N ARG A 6 -14.94 5.76 0.58
CA ARG A 6 -14.65 4.92 1.75
C ARG A 6 -13.62 3.84 1.45
N LEU A 7 -13.68 3.20 0.28
CA LEU A 7 -12.71 2.18 -0.13
C LEU A 7 -11.33 2.79 -0.38
N LEU A 8 -11.26 3.95 -1.04
CA LEU A 8 -10.00 4.67 -1.23
C LEU A 8 -9.39 5.11 0.10
N LEU A 9 -10.21 5.59 1.05
CA LEU A 9 -9.76 5.92 2.39
C LEU A 9 -9.23 4.68 3.13
N ALA A 10 -9.94 3.56 3.08
CA ALA A 10 -9.50 2.31 3.69
C ALA A 10 -8.16 1.83 3.09
N LEU A 11 -8.00 1.91 1.76
CA LEU A 11 -6.75 1.59 1.08
C LEU A 11 -5.61 2.51 1.54
N ALA A 12 -5.85 3.82 1.61
CA ALA A 12 -4.85 4.78 2.08
C ALA A 12 -4.41 4.50 3.52
N LEU A 13 -5.36 4.22 4.42
CA LEU A 13 -5.07 3.85 5.81
C LEU A 13 -4.29 2.53 5.90
N ALA A 14 -4.62 1.53 5.09
CA ALA A 14 -3.90 0.26 5.04
C ALA A 14 -2.45 0.45 4.55
N LEU A 15 -2.23 1.27 3.53
CA LEU A 15 -0.88 1.59 3.02
C LEU A 15 -0.06 2.37 4.06
N LEU A 16 -0.66 3.35 4.74
CA LEU A 16 -0.01 4.08 5.83
C LEU A 16 0.36 3.16 6.99
N PHE A 17 -0.55 2.27 7.37
CA PHE A 17 -0.29 1.26 8.39
C PHE A 17 0.85 0.33 8.00
N ALA A 18 0.84 -0.19 6.76
CA ALA A 18 1.92 -1.02 6.25
C ALA A 18 3.27 -0.28 6.18
N ALA A 19 3.24 1.01 5.86
CA ALA A 19 4.42 1.86 5.86
C ALA A 19 4.95 2.16 7.28
N ALA A 20 4.07 2.17 8.29
CA ALA A 20 4.42 2.35 9.69
C ALA A 20 4.91 1.05 10.37
N ALA A 21 4.32 -0.10 10.01
CA ALA A 21 4.64 -1.42 10.54
C ALA A 21 5.99 -1.95 10.01
N GLY A 22 6.90 -2.30 10.92
CA GLY A 22 8.26 -2.76 10.61
C GLY A 22 8.93 -3.39 11.82
N HIS A 23 10.25 -3.61 11.77
CA HIS A 23 11.01 -4.08 12.94
C HIS A 23 10.82 -3.14 14.13
N ASP A 24 10.97 -1.85 13.88
CA ASP A 24 10.54 -0.77 14.77
C ASP A 24 9.35 -0.04 14.15
N TRP A 25 8.39 0.32 15.00
CA TRP A 25 7.25 1.14 14.60
C TRP A 25 7.74 2.53 14.18
N ALA A 26 7.43 2.92 12.95
CA ALA A 26 7.72 4.27 12.46
C ALA A 26 6.56 5.20 12.82
N GLY A 27 6.83 6.17 13.68
CA GLY A 27 5.86 7.21 14.01
C GLY A 27 5.59 8.14 12.81
N PRO A 28 4.49 8.92 12.85
CA PRO A 28 4.10 9.82 11.77
C PRO A 28 5.21 10.83 11.38
N GLY A 29 5.92 11.36 12.37
CA GLY A 29 7.05 12.27 12.13
C GLY A 29 8.21 11.62 11.38
N THR A 30 8.50 10.35 11.65
CA THR A 30 9.55 9.60 10.96
C THR A 30 9.18 9.30 9.51
N LEU A 31 7.90 8.97 9.26
CA LEU A 31 7.39 8.77 7.89
C LEU A 31 7.52 10.06 7.07
N LEU A 32 7.13 11.20 7.64
CA LEU A 32 7.27 12.50 6.98
C LEU A 32 8.76 12.83 6.70
N ARG A 33 9.65 12.64 7.67
CA ARG A 33 11.09 12.84 7.50
C ARG A 33 11.73 11.90 6.46
N ALA A 34 11.20 10.69 6.33
CA ALA A 34 11.64 9.75 5.31
C ALA A 34 11.28 10.22 3.90
N ILE A 35 10.12 10.87 3.74
CA ILE A 35 9.68 11.46 2.48
C ILE A 35 10.46 12.75 2.18
N THR A 36 10.69 13.61 3.18
CA THR A 36 11.43 14.87 3.00
C THR A 36 12.95 14.69 2.91
N GLY A 37 13.47 13.49 3.17
CA GLY A 37 14.87 13.15 2.93
C GLY A 37 15.86 13.67 3.97
N ASP A 38 15.54 13.54 5.26
CA ASP A 38 16.38 13.94 6.43
C ASP A 38 17.76 13.24 6.52
N GLY A 39 18.19 12.48 5.52
CA GLY A 39 19.53 11.85 5.47
C GLY A 39 19.79 10.73 6.49
N SER A 40 18.95 10.58 7.52
CA SER A 40 19.08 9.56 8.57
C SER A 40 19.03 8.13 8.00
N LEU A 41 19.73 7.20 8.66
CA LEU A 41 19.75 5.78 8.25
C LEU A 41 18.33 5.20 8.26
N GLN A 42 17.53 5.53 9.28
CA GLN A 42 16.14 5.12 9.37
C GLN A 42 15.31 5.66 8.19
N SER A 43 15.43 6.95 7.87
CA SER A 43 14.76 7.56 6.71
C SER A 43 15.13 6.85 5.39
N ARG A 44 16.41 6.52 5.19
CA ARG A 44 16.86 5.77 4.01
C ARG A 44 16.29 4.36 3.98
N LEU A 45 16.23 3.67 5.11
CA LEU A 45 15.63 2.35 5.21
C LEU A 45 14.15 2.38 4.80
N LEU A 46 13.41 3.39 5.29
CA LEU A 46 12.01 3.59 4.91
C LEU A 46 11.86 3.88 3.41
N ALA A 47 12.60 4.86 2.89
CA ALA A 47 12.48 5.33 1.51
C ALA A 47 12.93 4.30 0.48
N VAL A 48 14.03 3.58 0.72
CA VAL A 48 14.64 2.68 -0.27
C VAL A 48 14.10 1.26 -0.20
N TRP A 49 13.70 0.78 0.98
CA TRP A 49 13.31 -0.63 1.16
C TRP A 49 11.83 -0.80 1.49
N ARG A 50 11.29 0.02 2.40
CA ARG A 50 9.91 -0.17 2.89
C ARG A 50 8.87 0.39 1.93
N PHE A 51 8.99 1.67 1.54
CA PHE A 51 8.00 2.29 0.66
C PHE A 51 7.86 1.56 -0.69
N PRO A 52 8.96 1.14 -1.37
CA PRO A 52 8.83 0.40 -2.61
C PRO A 52 8.13 -0.95 -2.42
N ARG A 53 8.39 -1.65 -1.32
CA ARG A 53 7.71 -2.92 -0.99
C ARG A 53 6.22 -2.72 -0.73
N VAL A 54 5.84 -1.71 0.05
CA VAL A 54 4.43 -1.40 0.34
C VAL A 54 3.67 -1.04 -0.93
N LEU A 55 4.27 -0.21 -1.79
CA LEU A 55 3.70 0.14 -3.09
C LEU A 55 3.58 -1.09 -3.99
N ALA A 56 4.61 -1.93 -4.07
CA ALA A 56 4.57 -3.16 -4.84
C ALA A 56 3.45 -4.09 -4.35
N ALA A 57 3.28 -4.27 -3.04
CA ALA A 57 2.20 -5.09 -2.49
C ALA A 57 0.81 -4.55 -2.87
N GLY A 58 0.61 -3.23 -2.80
CA GLY A 58 -0.64 -2.59 -3.21
C GLY A 58 -0.92 -2.77 -4.71
N LEU A 59 0.08 -2.56 -5.56
CA LEU A 59 -0.05 -2.74 -7.01
C LEU A 59 -0.30 -4.19 -7.41
N VAL A 60 0.44 -5.14 -6.83
CA VAL A 60 0.25 -6.57 -7.09
C VAL A 60 -1.16 -7.00 -6.67
N GLY A 61 -1.62 -6.60 -5.48
CA GLY A 61 -2.98 -6.88 -5.03
C GLY A 61 -4.05 -6.31 -5.97
N ALA A 62 -3.85 -5.07 -6.44
CA ALA A 62 -4.76 -4.43 -7.39
C ALA A 62 -4.80 -5.18 -8.74
N LEU A 63 -3.65 -5.59 -9.26
CA LEU A 63 -3.55 -6.33 -10.53
C LEU A 63 -4.14 -7.73 -10.41
N LEU A 64 -3.91 -8.43 -9.31
CA LEU A 64 -4.51 -9.74 -9.05
C LEU A 64 -6.03 -9.64 -8.89
N GLY A 65 -6.52 -8.64 -8.14
CA GLY A 65 -7.96 -8.40 -7.99
C GLY A 65 -8.64 -8.03 -9.31
N LEU A 66 -7.99 -7.19 -10.13
CA LEU A 66 -8.47 -6.84 -11.46
C LEU A 66 -8.49 -8.08 -12.38
N GLY A 67 -7.41 -8.86 -12.39
CA GLY A 67 -7.32 -10.10 -13.16
C GLY A 67 -8.43 -11.09 -12.78
N GLY A 68 -8.66 -11.29 -11.48
CA GLY A 68 -9.75 -12.12 -10.97
C GLY A 68 -11.13 -11.60 -11.41
N ALA A 69 -11.39 -10.31 -11.28
CA ALA A 69 -12.66 -9.71 -11.72
C ALA A 69 -12.89 -9.87 -13.24
N ILE A 70 -11.83 -9.76 -14.04
CA ILE A 70 -11.89 -9.99 -15.49
C ILE A 70 -12.23 -11.46 -15.78
N PHE A 71 -11.53 -12.42 -15.17
CA PHE A 71 -11.81 -13.85 -15.39
C PHE A 71 -13.22 -14.22 -14.94
N GLN A 72 -13.66 -13.74 -13.79
CA GLN A 72 -15.04 -13.95 -13.31
C GLN A 72 -16.08 -13.41 -14.29
N GLY A 73 -15.81 -12.25 -14.91
CA GLY A 73 -16.67 -11.68 -15.95
C GLY A 73 -16.69 -12.48 -17.25
N VAL A 74 -15.52 -12.91 -17.73
CA VAL A 74 -15.37 -13.69 -18.98
C VAL A 74 -16.03 -15.07 -18.84
N PHE A 75 -15.73 -15.79 -17.77
CA PHE A 75 -16.29 -17.12 -17.51
C PHE A 75 -17.72 -17.07 -16.95
N ARG A 76 -18.20 -15.88 -16.56
CA ARG A 76 -19.48 -15.69 -15.84
C ARG A 76 -19.59 -16.63 -14.64
N ASN A 77 -18.47 -16.89 -13.99
CA ASN A 77 -18.35 -17.81 -12.86
C ASN A 77 -17.64 -17.07 -11.72
N PRO A 78 -18.31 -16.78 -10.60
CA PRO A 78 -17.71 -16.07 -9.47
C PRO A 78 -16.61 -16.87 -8.74
N LEU A 79 -16.41 -18.15 -9.08
CA LEU A 79 -15.36 -19.00 -8.52
C LEU A 79 -14.12 -19.14 -9.43
N ALA A 80 -14.15 -18.53 -10.61
CA ALA A 80 -13.00 -18.45 -11.51
C ALA A 80 -11.97 -17.43 -11.02
#